data_AF-A0A973FA66-F1
#
_entry.id   AF-A0A973FA66-F1
#
_cell.length_a   1.000
_cell.length_b   1.000
_cell.length_c   1.000
_cell.angle_alpha   90.00
_cell.angle_beta   90.00
_cell.angle_gamma   90.00
#
_symmetry.space_group_name_H-M   'P 1'
#
loop_
_entity.id
_entity.type
_entity.pdbx_description
1 polymer ?
#
loop_
_entity_poly.entity_id
_entity_poly.type
_entity_poly.pdbx_seq_one_letter_code
_entity_poly.pdbx_strand_id
1 'polypeptide(L)'
;GKNSNARSKPSTMSIVAHNLPNNPPRWPEVTDVVGRILTAYKNGGRPWERVGEWINRIGWKRFFEETGLTFDENMIDSYRHARTTFNQSAHVRF
;
A
#
# COMPACT_ATOMS: atom_id res chain seq x y z
N GLY A 1 -2.16 6.90 -3.04
CA GLY A 1 -3.15 7.99 -3.03
C GLY A 1 -3.57 8.38 -4.43
N LYS A 2 -4.47 9.36 -4.53
CA LYS A 2 -4.90 9.98 -5.78
C LYS A 2 -5.43 11.38 -5.53
N ASN A 3 -5.31 12.26 -6.53
CA ASN A 3 -5.87 13.61 -6.48
C ASN A 3 -7.21 13.77 -7.23
N SER A 4 -7.55 12.81 -8.09
CA SER A 4 -8.78 12.87 -8.89
C SER A 4 -10.03 12.46 -8.11
N ASN A 5 -11.18 13.06 -8.43
CA ASN A 5 -12.50 12.68 -7.90
C ASN A 5 -13.19 11.51 -8.62
N ALA A 6 -12.55 10.89 -9.63
CA ALA A 6 -13.16 9.79 -10.37
C ALA A 6 -13.41 8.58 -9.47
N ARG A 7 -14.67 8.10 -9.40
CA ARG A 7 -15.17 6.91 -8.67
C ARG A 7 -15.10 6.96 -7.14
N SER A 8 -13.95 7.32 -6.57
CA SER A 8 -13.76 7.52 -5.12
C SER A 8 -13.13 8.88 -4.82
N LYS A 9 -13.18 9.30 -3.56
CA LYS A 9 -12.62 10.59 -3.11
C LYS A 9 -11.08 10.62 -3.25
N PRO A 10 -10.47 11.81 -3.39
CA PRO A 10 -9.02 11.96 -3.26
C PRO A 10 -8.51 11.34 -1.96
N SER A 11 -7.32 10.74 -2.02
CA SER A 11 -6.73 10.04 -0.90
C SER A 11 -5.23 10.28 -0.82
N THR A 12 -4.72 10.30 0.41
CA THR A 12 -3.29 10.40 0.70
C THR A 12 -2.57 9.11 0.33
N MET A 13 -1.23 9.17 0.32
CA MET A 13 -0.38 7.99 0.16
C MET A 13 -0.12 7.36 1.53
N SER A 14 0.18 6.06 1.55
CA SER A 14 0.55 5.32 2.76
C SER A 14 1.93 4.71 2.57
N ILE A 15 2.68 4.58 3.65
CA ILE A 15 4.01 3.96 3.64
C ILE A 15 3.81 2.44 3.54
N VAL A 16 4.50 1.81 2.59
CA VAL A 16 4.45 0.34 2.36
C VAL A 16 5.83 -0.30 2.23
N ALA A 17 6.87 0.52 2.13
CA ALA A 17 8.27 0.11 2.12
C ALA A 17 9.10 1.31 2.60
N HIS A 18 10.11 1.05 3.42
CA HIS A 18 10.95 2.08 3.98
C HIS A 18 12.38 1.54 4.20
N ASN A 19 13.33 2.43 4.48
CA ASN A 19 14.73 2.07 4.78
C ASN A 19 15.46 1.26 3.69
N LEU A 20 15.19 1.54 2.41
CA LEU A 20 15.92 0.92 1.30
C LEU A 20 17.30 1.60 1.09
N PRO A 21 18.36 0.83 0.78
CA PRO A 21 19.70 1.39 0.57
C PRO A 21 19.77 2.26 -0.68
N ASN A 22 20.64 3.27 -0.63
CA ASN A 22 20.90 4.15 -1.77
C ASN A 22 22.01 3.55 -2.65
N ASN A 23 21.63 2.90 -3.75
CA ASN A 23 22.54 2.24 -4.70
C ASN A 23 22.46 2.86 -6.11
N PRO A 24 23.08 4.04 -6.35
CA PRO A 24 23.17 4.64 -7.68
C PRO A 24 23.95 3.75 -8.66
N PRO A 25 23.69 3.83 -9.98
CA PRO A 25 22.78 4.77 -10.66
C PRO A 25 21.38 4.20 -10.93
N ARG A 26 21.05 2.99 -10.43
CA ARG A 26 19.83 2.26 -10.84
C ARG A 26 18.90 1.86 -9.71
N TRP A 27 19.32 1.90 -8.44
CA TRP A 27 18.50 1.56 -7.28
C TRP A 27 17.72 0.24 -7.48
N PRO A 28 18.43 -0.89 -7.64
CA PRO A 28 17.79 -2.18 -7.93
C PRO A 28 16.77 -2.59 -6.87
N GLU A 29 17.02 -2.26 -5.60
CA GLU A 29 16.13 -2.58 -4.48
C GLU A 29 14.79 -1.84 -4.56
N VAL A 30 14.82 -0.56 -4.92
CA VAL A 30 13.60 0.24 -5.12
C VAL A 30 12.82 -0.29 -6.32
N THR A 31 13.53 -0.61 -7.40
CA THR A 31 12.93 -1.11 -8.64
C THR A 31 12.24 -2.46 -8.42
N ASP A 32 12.86 -3.37 -7.65
CA ASP A 32 12.26 -4.65 -7.29
C ASP A 32 10.97 -4.47 -6.47
N VAL A 33 11.00 -3.64 -5.42
CA VAL A 33 9.82 -3.34 -4.59
C VAL A 33 8.67 -2.76 -5.42
N VAL A 34 8.95 -1.74 -6.25
CA VAL A 34 7.94 -1.12 -7.11
C VAL A 34 7.42 -2.13 -8.14
N GLY A 35 8.31 -2.95 -8.72
CA GLY A 35 7.96 -4.00 -9.68
C GLY A 35 7.01 -5.05 -9.11
N ARG A 36 7.25 -5.49 -7.86
CA ARG A 36 6.35 -6.43 -7.14
C ARG A 36 4.97 -5.83 -6.92
N ILE A 37 4.88 -4.58 -6.47
CA ILE A 37 3.61 -3.87 -6.26
C ILE A 37 2.82 -3.77 -7.58
N LEU A 38 3.48 -3.36 -8.67
CA LEU A 38 2.84 -3.23 -9.97
C LEU A 38 2.39 -4.57 -10.53
N THR A 39 3.17 -5.62 -10.34
CA THR A 39 2.84 -6.99 -10.80
C THR A 39 1.63 -7.54 -10.04
N ALA A 40 1.62 -7.42 -8.71
CA ALA A 40 0.48 -7.83 -7.89
C ALA A 40 -0.80 -7.05 -8.26
N TYR A 41 -0.68 -5.72 -8.41
CA TYR A 41 -1.79 -4.88 -8.83
C TYR A 41 -2.33 -5.24 -10.22
N LYS A 42 -1.44 -5.53 -11.18
CA LYS A 42 -1.83 -5.95 -12.54
C LYS A 42 -2.63 -7.27 -12.50
N ASN A 43 -2.27 -8.19 -11.61
CA ASN A 43 -2.91 -9.50 -11.50
C ASN A 43 -4.22 -9.46 -10.70
N GLY A 44 -4.31 -8.63 -9.65
CA GLY A 44 -5.45 -8.57 -8.73
C GLY A 44 -6.43 -7.41 -8.97
N GLY A 45 -6.03 -6.40 -9.75
CA GLY A 45 -6.81 -5.20 -10.04
C GLY A 45 -7.97 -5.46 -10.99
N ARG A 46 -9.11 -4.79 -10.75
CA ARG A 46 -10.26 -4.82 -11.67
C ARG A 46 -10.25 -3.61 -12.61
N PRO A 47 -10.94 -3.68 -13.77
CA PRO A 47 -11.09 -2.53 -14.64
C PRO A 47 -11.53 -1.29 -13.86
N TRP A 48 -10.92 -0.15 -14.18
CA TRP A 48 -11.18 1.16 -13.58
C TRP A 48 -10.82 1.32 -12.10
N GLU A 49 -10.26 0.31 -11.45
CA GLU A 49 -9.67 0.50 -10.13
C GLU A 49 -8.37 1.31 -10.25
N ARG A 50 -8.05 2.03 -9.17
CA ARG A 50 -6.68 2.48 -8.89
C ARG A 50 -6.08 1.62 -7.80
N VAL A 51 -4.75 1.64 -7.65
CA VAL A 51 -4.03 0.87 -6.61
C VAL A 51 -4.66 1.04 -5.22
N GLY A 52 -4.98 2.26 -4.80
CA GLY A 52 -5.63 2.49 -3.51
C GLY A 52 -7.05 1.92 -3.41
N GLU A 53 -7.80 1.89 -4.52
CA GLU A 53 -9.15 1.30 -4.55
C GLU A 53 -9.10 -0.22 -4.51
N TRP A 54 -8.11 -0.81 -5.20
CA TRP A 54 -7.79 -2.22 -5.10
C TRP A 54 -7.44 -2.62 -3.67
N ILE A 55 -6.52 -1.90 -3.02
CA ILE A 55 -6.13 -2.13 -1.61
C ILE A 55 -7.34 -2.02 -0.69
N ASN A 56 -8.20 -1.00 -0.85
CA ASN A 56 -9.41 -0.85 -0.03
C ASN A 56 -10.39 -2.03 -0.19
N ARG A 57 -10.44 -2.66 -1.37
CA ARG A 57 -11.28 -3.83 -1.63
C ARG A 57 -10.71 -5.11 -1.01
N ILE A 58 -9.42 -5.38 -1.22
CA ILE A 58 -8.78 -6.62 -0.75
C ILE A 58 -8.37 -6.57 0.72
N GLY A 59 -8.13 -5.36 1.25
CA GLY A 59 -7.59 -5.11 2.58
C GLY A 59 -6.06 -5.12 2.61
N TRP A 60 -5.48 -4.38 3.57
CA TRP A 60 -4.03 -4.26 3.72
C TRP A 60 -3.32 -5.59 3.94
N LYS A 61 -3.89 -6.49 4.75
CA LYS A 61 -3.31 -7.82 4.98
C LYS A 61 -3.04 -8.57 3.68
N ARG A 62 -4.06 -8.64 2.82
CA ARG A 62 -3.99 -9.34 1.54
C ARG A 62 -3.05 -8.64 0.55
N PHE A 63 -2.94 -7.32 0.62
CA PHE A 63 -1.93 -6.58 -0.15
C PHE A 63 -0.50 -7.01 0.21
N PHE A 64 -0.17 -7.14 1.49
CA PHE A 64 1.16 -7.61 1.92
C PHE A 64 1.41 -9.07 1.54
N GLU A 65 0.38 -9.93 1.61
CA GLU A 65 0.45 -11.32 1.12
C GLU A 65 0.69 -11.39 -0.40
N GLU A 66 -0.05 -10.65 -1.20
CA GLU A 66 0.05 -10.68 -2.67
C GLU A 66 1.34 -10.03 -3.20
N THR A 67 1.88 -9.05 -2.49
CA THR A 67 3.13 -8.38 -2.88
C THR A 67 4.39 -9.04 -2.31
N GLY A 68 4.24 -9.89 -1.29
CA GLY A 68 5.35 -10.49 -0.56
C GLY A 68 6.20 -9.46 0.20
N LEU A 69 5.65 -8.26 0.46
CA LEU A 69 6.30 -7.24 1.26
C LEU A 69 6.11 -7.56 2.75
N THR A 70 7.13 -7.22 3.55
CA THR A 70 7.06 -7.35 5.00
C THR A 70 6.38 -6.13 5.60
N PHE A 71 5.34 -6.36 6.39
CA PHE A 71 4.77 -5.33 7.25
C PHE A 71 5.60 -5.17 8.52
N ASP A 72 5.86 -3.94 8.93
CA ASP A 72 6.64 -3.61 10.12
C ASP A 72 6.02 -2.47 10.92
N GLU A 73 6.56 -2.23 12.11
CA GLU A 73 6.08 -1.20 13.04
C GLU A 73 6.17 0.22 12.47
N ASN A 74 7.15 0.51 11.61
CA ASN A 74 7.33 1.86 11.05
C ASN A 74 6.23 2.21 10.04
N MET A 75 5.41 1.24 9.64
CA MET A 75 4.20 1.47 8.84
C MET A 75 2.97 1.82 9.69
N ILE A 76 3.05 1.72 11.01
CA ILE A 76 1.99 2.12 11.95
C ILE A 76 2.16 3.60 12.26
N ASP A 77 1.11 4.39 12.03
CA ASP A 77 1.13 5.81 12.37
C ASP A 77 1.35 6.01 13.88
N SER A 78 2.33 6.83 14.22
CA SER A 78 2.67 7.23 15.60
C SER A 78 2.58 8.74 15.81
N TYR A 79 2.13 9.49 14.80
CA TYR A 79 1.99 10.94 14.89
C TYR A 79 0.70 11.36 15.63
N ARG A 80 0.58 12.67 15.87
CA ARG A 80 -0.58 13.24 16.54
C ARG A 80 -1.87 12.82 15.82
N HIS A 81 -2.83 12.27 16.58
CA HIS A 81 -4.10 11.70 16.09
C HIS A 81 -4.00 10.39 15.29
N ALA A 82 -2.90 9.64 15.42
CA ALA A 82 -2.69 8.33 14.80
C ALA A 82 -3.83 7.32 14.98
N ARG A 83 -4.58 7.40 16.09
CA ARG A 83 -5.73 6.52 16.37
C ARG A 83 -6.78 6.52 15.26
N THR A 84 -6.84 7.56 14.42
CA THR A 84 -7.75 7.64 13.27
C THR A 84 -7.36 6.71 12.11
N THR A 85 -6.10 6.25 12.07
CA THR A 85 -5.59 5.32 11.04
C THR A 85 -5.74 3.85 11.43
N PHE A 86 -5.95 3.56 12.73
CA PHE A 86 -6.02 2.19 13.23
C PHE A 86 -7.37 1.55 12.91
N ASN A 87 -7.36 0.22 12.75
CA ASN A 87 -8.60 -0.53 12.63
C ASN A 87 -9.33 -0.54 13.98
N GLN A 88 -10.48 0.13 14.06
CA GLN A 88 -11.35 0.17 15.24
C GLN A 88 -12.54 -0.80 15.13
N SER A 89 -12.43 -1.81 14.27
CA SER A 89 -13.49 -2.79 13.99
C SER A 89 -12.99 -4.23 14.12
N ALA A 90 -13.90 -5.12 14.50
CA ALA A 90 -13.66 -6.58 14.50
C ALA A 90 -13.66 -7.20 13.09
N HIS A 91 -13.93 -6.42 12.03
CA HIS A 91 -13.87 -6.90 10.64
C HIS A 91 -12.41 -7.11 10.19
N VAL A 92 -11.84 -8.26 10.56
CA VAL A 92 -10.50 -8.70 10.17
C VAL A 92 -10.60 -9.92 9.27
N ARG A 93 -9.72 -10.01 8.27
CA ARG A 93 -9.59 -11.19 7.38
C ARG A 93 -8.42 -12.05 7.87
N PHE A 94 -8.64 -13.35 8.02
CA PHE A 94 -7.63 -14.33 8.44
C PHE A 94 -6.99 -15.01 7.24
#